data_AF-A0A956NN87-F1
#
_entry.id   AF-A0A956NN87-F1
#
_cell.length_a   1.000
_cell.length_b   1.000
_cell.length_c   1.000
_cell.angle_alpha   90.00
_cell.angle_beta   90.00
_cell.angle_gamma   90.00
#
_symmetry.space_group_name_H-M   'P 1'
#
loop_
_entity.id
_entity.type
_entity.pdbx_description
1 polymer ?
#
loop_
_entity_poly.entity_id
_entity_poly.type
_entity_poly.pdbx_seq_one_letter_code
_entity_poly.pdbx_strand_id
1 'polypeptide(L)'
;ALVAVPSAKVVFDGLRKVTPEHEFIIRPEVPAHTSLTLFPALIRRNLIPTSAAAVDRRAALEVGGMDARFRICHDYALWLRMAHRWPIVRAEGIGVIYTIREGQLTEDRGRTLRESWDVRFAIREELTAEDAAAATAPLERGWALDLRRSWTRRRLDEMDYLLALAERIPVSAFEDGLWRRRRHALRWLRIPLALWDSLPLTLRNRVAKLRGAGASDIA
;
A
#
# COMPACT_ATOMS: atom_id res chain seq x y z
N ALA A 1 3.34 21.12 13.13
CA ALA A 1 2.20 20.32 12.65
C ALA A 1 0.94 20.55 13.51
N LEU A 2 0.87 20.08 14.77
CA LEU A 2 -0.33 20.29 15.61
C LEU A 2 -0.63 21.76 15.93
N VAL A 3 0.39 22.63 16.00
CA VAL A 3 0.19 24.09 16.10
C VAL A 3 -0.48 24.66 14.85
N ALA A 4 -0.19 24.10 13.66
CA ALA A 4 -0.75 24.53 12.39
C ALA A 4 -2.14 23.95 12.13
N VAL A 5 -2.43 22.75 12.67
CA VAL A 5 -3.74 22.09 12.57
C VAL A 5 -4.17 21.60 13.97
N PRO A 6 -4.73 22.49 14.82
CA PRO A 6 -5.08 22.14 16.21
C PRO A 6 -6.17 21.07 16.34
N SER A 7 -7.01 20.92 15.30
CA SER A 7 -8.06 19.90 15.23
C SER A 7 -7.55 18.50 14.90
N ALA A 8 -6.29 18.36 14.45
CA ALA A 8 -5.75 17.06 14.08
C ALA A 8 -5.55 16.17 15.31
N LYS A 9 -5.95 14.90 15.19
CA LYS A 9 -5.83 13.90 16.26
C LYS A 9 -4.75 12.85 16.00
N VAL A 10 -4.18 12.88 14.81
CA VAL A 10 -3.01 12.09 14.43
C VAL A 10 -2.03 13.03 13.73
N VAL A 11 -0.77 12.96 14.15
CA VAL A 11 0.36 13.54 13.42
C VAL A 11 1.31 12.42 13.04
N PHE A 12 1.84 12.47 11.83
CA PHE A 12 2.89 11.54 11.41
C PHE A 12 3.97 12.23 10.58
N ASP A 13 5.18 11.68 10.60
CA ASP A 13 6.32 12.19 9.83
C ASP A 13 6.80 11.17 8.79
N GLY A 14 7.87 11.53 8.07
CA GLY A 14 8.60 10.58 7.24
C GLY A 14 9.57 9.74 8.07
N LEU A 15 9.98 8.60 7.52
CA LEU A 15 10.95 7.74 8.18
C LEU A 15 12.12 7.44 7.27
N ARG A 16 13.25 7.11 7.90
CA ARG A 16 14.47 6.69 7.25
C ARG A 16 14.70 5.22 7.56
N LYS A 17 14.63 4.37 6.53
CA LYS A 17 14.93 2.95 6.68
C LYS A 17 16.42 2.72 6.49
N VAL A 18 17.03 2.01 7.42
CA VAL A 18 18.44 1.66 7.37
C VAL A 18 18.55 0.14 7.39
N THR A 19 19.31 -0.40 6.46
CA THR A 19 19.80 -1.79 6.42
C THR A 19 21.32 -1.75 6.68
N PRO A 20 21.98 -2.87 7.01
CA PRO A 20 23.43 -2.86 7.14
C PRO A 20 24.17 -2.41 5.86
N GLU A 21 23.59 -2.64 4.69
CA GLU A 21 24.21 -2.38 3.38
C GLU A 21 23.73 -1.08 2.70
N HIS A 22 22.54 -0.59 3.05
CA HIS A 22 21.87 0.52 2.34
C HIS A 22 21.03 1.39 3.28
N GLU A 23 20.93 2.67 2.92
CA GLU A 23 20.03 3.64 3.55
C GLU A 23 18.99 4.15 2.55
N PHE A 24 17.73 4.19 2.98
CA PHE A 24 16.61 4.68 2.17
C PHE A 24 15.77 5.68 2.96
N ILE A 25 15.50 6.83 2.37
CA ILE A 25 14.56 7.80 2.94
C ILE A 25 13.16 7.53 2.38
N ILE A 26 12.20 7.27 3.26
CA ILE A 26 10.78 7.16 2.90
C ILE A 26 10.09 8.48 3.30
N ARG A 27 9.80 9.29 2.28
CA ARG A 27 8.94 10.46 2.43
C ARG A 27 7.51 10.05 2.08
N PRO A 28 6.53 10.21 2.99
CA PRO A 28 5.14 9.91 2.66
C PRO A 28 4.67 10.78 1.49
N GLU A 29 3.83 10.23 0.61
CA GLU A 29 3.29 10.92 -0.58
C GLU A 29 2.24 12.01 -0.23
N VAL A 30 2.15 12.41 1.05
CA VAL A 30 1.20 13.41 1.57
C VAL A 30 1.94 14.74 1.74
N PRO A 31 1.41 15.88 1.23
CA PRO A 31 1.98 17.20 1.49
C PRO A 31 2.06 17.52 3.00
N ALA A 32 3.13 18.20 3.42
CA ALA A 32 3.27 18.62 4.82
C ALA A 32 2.25 19.70 5.19
N HIS A 33 1.88 19.75 6.48
CA HIS A 33 1.04 20.79 7.10
C HIS A 33 -0.34 21.02 6.44
N THR A 34 -0.79 20.10 5.58
CA THR A 34 -2.12 20.18 4.99
C THR A 34 -3.08 19.34 5.84
N SER A 35 -4.15 19.97 6.33
CA SER A 35 -5.28 19.27 6.95
C SER A 35 -6.04 18.53 5.87
N LEU A 36 -5.67 17.28 5.60
CA LEU A 36 -6.40 16.42 4.69
C LEU A 36 -7.20 15.42 5.53
N THR A 37 -8.47 15.26 5.19
CA THR A 37 -9.19 14.03 5.57
C THR A 37 -8.53 12.90 4.80
N LEU A 38 -7.58 12.22 5.45
CA LEU A 38 -6.79 11.17 4.82
C LEU A 38 -7.56 9.86 4.65
N PHE A 39 -8.81 9.78 5.09
CA PHE A 39 -9.59 8.54 5.04
C PHE A 39 -9.63 7.89 3.65
N PRO A 40 -10.00 8.57 2.54
CA PRO A 40 -9.97 7.95 1.22
C PRO A 40 -8.55 7.52 0.79
N ALA A 41 -7.53 8.31 1.16
CA ALA A 41 -6.15 7.99 0.85
C ALA A 41 -5.66 6.76 1.63
N LEU A 42 -6.07 6.63 2.88
CA LEU A 42 -5.77 5.50 3.75
C LEU A 42 -6.53 4.25 3.36
N ILE A 43 -7.81 4.33 2.96
CA ILE A 43 -8.56 3.18 2.40
C ILE A 43 -7.84 2.64 1.17
N ARG A 44 -7.31 3.51 0.31
CA ARG A 44 -6.52 3.08 -0.84
C ARG A 44 -5.22 2.37 -0.42
N ARG A 45 -4.48 2.91 0.54
CA ARG A 45 -3.17 2.39 0.96
C ARG A 45 -2.83 2.82 2.38
N ASN A 46 -2.23 1.96 3.19
CA ASN A 46 -1.63 2.39 4.45
C ASN A 46 -0.45 3.35 4.19
N LEU A 47 -0.63 4.63 4.56
CA LEU A 47 0.34 5.71 4.33
C LEU A 47 1.12 6.10 5.59
N ILE A 48 0.63 5.69 6.77
CA ILE A 48 1.14 6.16 8.06
C ILE A 48 2.01 5.05 8.64
N PRO A 49 3.33 5.25 8.73
CA PRO A 49 4.18 4.33 9.43
C PRO A 49 3.98 4.48 10.94
N THR A 50 3.77 3.36 11.62
CA THR A 50 3.38 3.37 13.04
C THR A 50 4.44 3.92 13.97
N SER A 51 5.71 3.66 13.68
CA SER A 51 6.82 4.24 14.44
C SER A 51 6.89 5.76 14.31
N ALA A 52 6.36 6.31 13.23
CA ALA A 52 6.42 7.72 12.85
C ALA A 52 5.14 8.49 13.20
N ALA A 53 4.21 7.88 13.95
CA ALA A 53 2.93 8.44 14.29
C ALA A 53 2.84 8.79 15.78
N ALA A 54 2.26 9.94 16.09
CA ALA A 54 1.80 10.30 17.41
C ALA A 54 0.30 10.61 17.36
N VAL A 55 -0.42 10.18 18.40
CA VAL A 55 -1.88 10.31 18.47
C VAL A 55 -2.35 10.96 19.75
N ASP A 56 -3.47 11.66 19.65
CA ASP A 56 -4.26 12.04 20.81
C ASP A 56 -4.81 10.77 21.48
N ARG A 57 -4.35 10.51 22.70
CA ARG A 57 -4.73 9.31 23.46
C ARG A 57 -6.23 9.20 23.66
N ARG A 58 -6.93 10.30 23.94
CA ARG A 58 -8.37 10.28 24.20
C ARG A 58 -9.12 9.94 22.92
N ALA A 59 -8.76 10.58 21.80
CA ALA A 59 -9.35 10.30 20.50
C ALA A 59 -9.10 8.84 20.05
N ALA A 60 -7.90 8.31 20.27
CA ALA A 60 -7.57 6.92 19.96
C ALA A 60 -8.41 5.93 20.78
N LEU A 61 -8.57 6.17 22.09
CA LEU A 61 -9.42 5.34 22.96
C LEU A 61 -10.90 5.46 22.61
N GLU A 62 -11.35 6.64 22.20
CA GLU A 62 -12.74 6.91 21.81
C GLU A 62 -13.17 6.10 20.58
N VAL A 63 -12.27 5.85 19.64
CA VAL A 63 -12.54 4.95 18.50
C VAL A 63 -12.26 3.49 18.81
N GLY A 64 -11.90 3.13 20.04
CA GLY A 64 -11.67 1.75 20.49
C GLY A 64 -10.21 1.29 20.51
N GLY A 65 -9.24 2.17 20.26
CA GLY A 65 -7.81 1.84 20.33
C GLY A 65 -7.34 0.81 19.31
N MET A 66 -6.20 0.16 19.59
CA MET A 66 -5.68 -0.91 18.74
C MET A 66 -6.53 -2.17 18.88
N ASP A 67 -6.97 -2.69 17.74
CA ASP A 67 -7.89 -3.82 17.69
C ASP A 67 -7.13 -5.14 17.64
N ALA A 68 -7.30 -5.96 18.68
CA ALA A 68 -6.61 -7.24 18.84
C ALA A 68 -7.03 -8.31 17.83
N ARG A 69 -8.11 -8.11 17.06
CA ARG A 69 -8.47 -8.97 15.92
C ARG A 69 -7.36 -8.98 14.86
N PHE A 70 -6.56 -7.91 14.77
CA PHE A 70 -5.47 -7.79 13.80
C PHE A 70 -4.11 -7.89 14.50
N ARG A 71 -3.25 -8.75 13.99
CA ARG A 71 -1.93 -9.03 14.56
C ARG A 71 -0.83 -8.13 14.01
N ILE A 72 -0.85 -7.83 12.72
CA ILE A 72 0.14 -6.98 12.03
C ILE A 72 -0.44 -5.60 11.75
N CYS A 73 -1.71 -5.52 11.32
CA CYS A 73 -2.32 -4.27 10.86
C CYS A 73 -3.27 -3.59 11.87
N HIS A 74 -3.10 -3.82 13.17
CA HIS A 74 -3.91 -3.16 14.22
C HIS A 74 -3.76 -1.63 14.22
N ASP A 75 -2.58 -1.16 13.84
CA ASP A 75 -2.23 0.24 13.64
C ASP A 75 -3.04 0.85 12.49
N TYR A 76 -3.11 0.16 11.37
CA TYR A 76 -3.84 0.59 10.19
C TYR A 76 -5.35 0.67 10.43
N ALA A 77 -5.90 -0.30 11.18
CA ALA A 77 -7.29 -0.25 11.62
C ALA A 77 -7.57 0.98 12.50
N LEU A 78 -6.65 1.33 13.39
CA LEU A 78 -6.74 2.54 14.21
C LEU A 78 -6.65 3.80 13.35
N TRP A 79 -5.70 3.87 12.40
CA TRP A 79 -5.55 5.00 11.49
C TRP A 79 -6.81 5.27 10.69
N LEU A 80 -7.46 4.23 10.15
CA LEU A 80 -8.69 4.38 9.39
C LEU A 80 -9.83 4.94 10.24
N ARG A 81 -10.07 4.39 11.44
CA ARG A 81 -11.10 4.90 12.35
C ARG A 81 -10.84 6.34 12.77
N MET A 82 -9.58 6.68 13.06
CA MET A 82 -9.22 8.06 13.42
C MET A 82 -9.37 9.03 12.25
N ALA A 83 -8.92 8.66 11.04
CA ALA A 83 -9.03 9.53 9.85
C ALA A 83 -10.47 9.72 9.38
N HIS A 84 -11.36 8.78 9.69
CA HIS A 84 -12.78 8.93 9.39
C HIS A 84 -13.42 10.05 10.23
N ARG A 85 -12.94 10.25 11.47
CA ARG A 85 -13.55 11.17 12.42
C ARG A 85 -12.81 12.50 12.60
N TRP A 86 -11.49 12.51 12.41
CA TRP A 86 -10.67 13.68 12.62
C TRP A 86 -9.62 13.88 11.53
N PRO A 87 -9.18 15.12 11.30
CA PRO A 87 -8.03 15.39 10.46
C PRO A 87 -6.79 14.65 10.94
N ILE A 88 -6.00 14.20 9.97
CA ILE A 88 -4.65 13.69 10.17
C ILE A 88 -3.70 14.63 9.45
N VAL A 89 -2.62 15.04 10.12
CA VAL A 89 -1.64 15.97 9.57
C VAL A 89 -0.28 15.32 9.43
N ARG A 90 0.39 15.57 8.30
CA ARG A 90 1.81 15.20 8.16
C ARG A 90 2.69 16.33 8.67
N ALA A 91 3.63 16.00 9.56
CA ALA A 91 4.72 16.89 9.92
C ALA A 91 5.75 17.00 8.78
N GLU A 92 6.51 18.08 8.80
CA GLU A 92 7.68 18.24 7.95
C GLU A 92 8.89 17.65 8.64
N GLY A 93 9.53 16.68 7.99
CA GLY A 93 10.75 16.06 8.48
C GLY A 93 10.76 14.54 8.42
N ILE A 94 11.86 14.00 8.94
CA ILE A 94 12.07 12.58 9.20
C ILE A 94 12.24 12.47 10.71
N GLY A 95 11.24 11.98 11.44
CA GLY A 95 11.33 11.87 12.90
C GLY A 95 11.84 10.51 13.36
N VAL A 96 11.95 9.54 12.45
CA VAL A 96 12.27 8.16 12.81
C VAL A 96 13.34 7.56 11.92
N ILE A 97 14.30 6.89 12.57
CA ILE A 97 15.23 5.96 11.93
C ILE A 97 14.75 4.55 12.24
N TYR A 98 14.35 3.81 11.21
CA TYR A 98 13.87 2.44 11.31
C TYR A 98 14.93 1.48 10.77
N THR A 99 15.55 0.69 11.64
CA THR A 99 16.49 -0.35 11.22
C THR A 99 15.73 -1.60 10.78
N ILE A 100 15.94 -2.03 9.54
CA ILE A 100 15.44 -3.31 9.04
C ILE A 100 16.40 -4.40 9.51
N ARG A 101 15.85 -5.45 10.10
CA ARG A 101 16.58 -6.64 10.54
C ARG A 101 15.87 -7.89 10.02
N GLU A 102 16.63 -8.96 9.87
CA GLU A 102 16.08 -10.28 9.51
C GLU A 102 15.05 -10.75 10.54
N GLY A 103 13.97 -11.39 10.09
CA GLY A 103 12.91 -11.93 10.94
C GLY A 103 11.87 -10.90 11.38
N GLN A 104 11.85 -9.70 10.79
CA GLN A 104 10.83 -8.70 11.09
C GLN A 104 9.46 -9.09 10.50
N LEU A 105 8.38 -8.72 11.21
CA LEU A 105 7.00 -8.93 10.77
C LEU A 105 6.71 -8.38 9.36
N THR A 106 7.42 -7.33 8.94
CA THR A 106 7.26 -6.71 7.61
C THR A 106 7.84 -7.54 6.46
N GLU A 107 8.57 -8.62 6.76
CA GLU A 107 9.06 -9.59 5.77
C GLU A 107 7.95 -10.50 5.26
N ASP A 108 6.95 -10.81 6.09
CA ASP A 108 5.76 -11.56 5.68
C ASP A 108 4.76 -10.63 4.97
N ARG A 109 5.15 -10.23 3.77
CA ARG A 109 4.37 -9.34 2.90
C ARG A 109 3.04 -9.94 2.50
N GLY A 110 2.98 -11.25 2.28
CA GLY A 110 1.74 -11.94 1.91
C GLY A 110 0.72 -11.83 3.03
N ARG A 111 1.13 -12.07 4.28
CA ARG A 111 0.26 -11.90 5.45
C ARG A 111 -0.11 -10.45 5.70
N THR A 112 0.86 -9.53 5.60
CA THR A 112 0.61 -8.09 5.72
C THR A 112 -0.41 -7.60 4.68
N LEU A 113 -0.30 -8.06 3.43
CA LEU A 113 -1.26 -7.75 2.37
C LEU A 113 -2.66 -8.25 2.74
N ARG A 114 -2.78 -9.53 3.09
CA ARG A 114 -4.06 -10.15 3.46
C ARG A 114 -4.75 -9.41 4.59
N GLU A 115 -4.05 -9.23 5.71
CA GLU A 115 -4.62 -8.57 6.88
C GLU A 115 -4.92 -7.09 6.63
N SER A 116 -4.15 -6.41 5.77
CA SER A 116 -4.50 -5.03 5.37
C SER A 116 -5.83 -4.96 4.59
N TRP A 117 -6.19 -6.01 3.86
CA TRP A 117 -7.48 -6.11 3.17
C TRP A 117 -8.60 -6.48 4.15
N ASP A 118 -8.33 -7.38 5.09
CA ASP A 118 -9.27 -7.71 6.17
C ASP A 118 -9.64 -6.46 6.98
N VAL A 119 -8.65 -5.61 7.31
CA VAL A 119 -8.88 -4.30 7.95
C VAL A 119 -9.80 -3.42 7.11
N ARG A 120 -9.58 -3.30 5.80
CA ARG A 120 -10.42 -2.45 4.93
C ARG A 120 -11.88 -2.92 4.90
N PHE A 121 -12.10 -4.23 4.86
CA PHE A 121 -13.45 -4.80 4.89
C PHE A 121 -14.11 -4.59 6.26
N ALA A 122 -13.39 -4.83 7.35
CA ALA A 122 -13.91 -4.59 8.70
C ALA A 122 -14.30 -3.11 8.90
N ILE A 123 -13.42 -2.18 8.49
CA ILE A 123 -13.74 -0.75 8.56
C ILE A 123 -14.96 -0.42 7.71
N ARG A 124 -15.08 -0.97 6.50
CA ARG A 124 -16.24 -0.73 5.64
C ARG A 124 -17.56 -1.19 6.28
N GLU A 125 -17.54 -2.28 7.05
CA GLU A 125 -18.71 -2.78 7.79
C GLU A 125 -19.09 -1.86 8.98
N GLU A 126 -18.14 -1.08 9.51
CA GLU A 126 -18.35 -0.11 10.58
C GLU A 126 -18.89 1.25 10.06
N LEU A 127 -18.80 1.51 8.75
CA LEU A 127 -19.21 2.78 8.15
C LEU A 127 -20.74 2.89 7.98
N THR A 128 -21.23 4.13 7.94
CA THR A 128 -22.57 4.41 7.42
C THR A 128 -22.69 3.98 5.95
N ALA A 129 -23.91 3.76 5.47
CA ALA A 129 -24.12 3.41 4.06
C ALA A 129 -23.56 4.47 3.08
N GLU A 130 -23.68 5.75 3.44
CA GLU A 130 -23.13 6.87 2.65
C GLU A 130 -21.60 6.84 2.62
N ASP A 131 -20.96 6.68 3.78
CA ASP A 131 -19.50 6.61 3.87
C ASP A 131 -18.93 5.36 3.20
N ALA A 132 -19.63 4.22 3.30
CA ALA A 132 -19.26 3.00 2.60
C ALA A 132 -19.37 3.16 1.07
N ALA A 133 -20.37 3.89 0.58
CA ALA A 133 -20.48 4.24 -0.83
C ALA A 133 -19.31 5.16 -1.25
N ALA A 134 -18.98 6.19 -0.47
CA ALA A 134 -17.85 7.09 -0.73
C ALA A 134 -16.49 6.37 -0.68
N ALA A 135 -16.35 5.33 0.14
CA ALA A 135 -15.13 4.52 0.26
C ALA A 135 -14.92 3.53 -0.91
N THR A 136 -15.93 3.33 -1.76
CA THR A 136 -15.90 2.33 -2.84
C THR A 136 -14.80 2.61 -3.89
N ALA A 137 -14.77 3.81 -4.48
CA ALA A 137 -13.77 4.15 -5.48
C ALA A 137 -12.32 4.17 -4.93
N PRO A 138 -12.07 4.63 -3.69
CA PRO A 138 -10.79 4.42 -3.02
C PRO A 138 -10.39 2.94 -2.86
N LEU A 139 -11.34 2.06 -2.51
CA LEU A 139 -11.11 0.64 -2.32
C LEU A 139 -10.71 -0.05 -3.64
N GLU A 140 -11.46 0.20 -4.72
CA GLU A 140 -11.14 -0.31 -6.06
C GLU A 140 -9.75 0.16 -6.52
N ARG A 141 -9.42 1.44 -6.32
CA ARG A 141 -8.08 1.97 -6.63
C ARG A 141 -6.97 1.33 -5.80
N GLY A 142 -7.26 0.96 -4.55
CA GLY A 142 -6.33 0.22 -3.69
C GLY A 142 -6.06 -1.18 -4.24
N TRP A 143 -7.12 -1.87 -4.66
CA TRP A 143 -7.06 -3.21 -5.26
C TRP A 143 -6.24 -3.22 -6.55
N ALA A 144 -6.54 -2.30 -7.47
CA ALA A 144 -5.80 -2.18 -8.72
C ALA A 144 -4.31 -1.83 -8.50
N LEU A 145 -4.01 -1.01 -7.49
CA LEU A 145 -2.64 -0.66 -7.12
C LEU A 145 -1.87 -1.87 -6.59
N ASP A 146 -2.49 -2.65 -5.71
CA ASP A 146 -1.85 -3.85 -5.15
C ASP A 146 -1.70 -4.94 -6.23
N LEU A 147 -2.66 -5.11 -7.14
CA LEU A 147 -2.52 -6.00 -8.30
C LEU A 147 -1.36 -5.59 -9.20
N ARG A 148 -1.24 -4.28 -9.50
CA ARG A 148 -0.12 -3.76 -10.30
C ARG A 148 1.22 -4.01 -9.61
N ARG A 149 1.27 -3.88 -8.28
CA ARG A 149 2.48 -4.17 -7.50
C ARG A 149 2.85 -5.64 -7.52
N SER A 150 1.88 -6.53 -7.31
CA SER A 150 2.10 -7.98 -7.32
C SER A 150 2.46 -8.46 -8.72
N TRP A 151 1.87 -7.89 -9.77
CA TRP A 151 2.26 -8.10 -11.17
C TRP A 151 3.72 -7.72 -11.44
N THR A 152 4.10 -6.49 -11.13
CA THR A 152 5.46 -5.99 -11.38
C THR A 152 6.51 -6.81 -10.62
N ARG A 153 6.17 -7.31 -9.43
CA ARG A 153 7.03 -8.17 -8.61
C ARG A 153 6.88 -9.67 -8.90
N ARG A 154 6.03 -10.03 -9.87
CA ARG A 154 5.73 -11.40 -10.29
C ARG A 154 5.28 -12.33 -9.14
N ARG A 155 4.47 -11.81 -8.22
CA ARG A 155 3.94 -12.49 -7.03
C ARG A 155 2.58 -13.11 -7.34
N LEU A 156 2.58 -14.34 -7.86
CA LEU A 156 1.36 -15.02 -8.30
C LEU A 156 0.40 -15.34 -7.15
N ASP A 157 0.92 -15.66 -5.98
CA ASP A 157 0.16 -15.92 -4.75
C ASP A 157 -0.61 -14.69 -4.27
N GLU A 158 0.05 -13.52 -4.25
CA GLU A 158 -0.60 -12.24 -3.94
C GLU A 158 -1.65 -11.89 -5.00
N MET A 159 -1.36 -12.12 -6.29
CA MET A 159 -2.32 -11.88 -7.37
C MET A 159 -3.55 -12.77 -7.27
N ASP A 160 -3.38 -14.07 -6.97
CA ASP A 160 -4.48 -15.02 -6.83
C ASP A 160 -5.39 -14.62 -5.66
N TYR A 161 -4.78 -14.21 -4.53
CA TYR A 161 -5.53 -13.65 -3.40
C TYR A 161 -6.32 -12.39 -3.81
N LEU A 162 -5.67 -11.41 -4.44
CA LEU A 162 -6.32 -10.15 -4.84
C LEU A 162 -7.44 -10.38 -5.87
N LEU A 163 -7.28 -11.28 -6.84
CA LEU A 163 -8.32 -11.61 -7.82
C LEU A 163 -9.53 -12.29 -7.17
N ALA A 164 -9.34 -13.04 -6.08
CA ALA A 164 -10.45 -13.60 -5.31
C ALA A 164 -11.24 -12.51 -4.57
N LEU A 165 -10.61 -11.38 -4.23
CA LEU A 165 -11.30 -10.25 -3.59
C LEU A 165 -12.21 -9.48 -4.54
N ALA A 166 -12.09 -9.66 -5.86
CA ALA A 166 -12.90 -8.94 -6.85
C ALA A 166 -14.42 -9.17 -6.67
N GLU A 167 -14.84 -10.26 -6.03
CA GLU A 167 -16.25 -10.52 -5.71
C GLU A 167 -16.78 -9.65 -4.57
N ARG A 168 -15.88 -9.17 -3.69
CA ARG A 168 -16.20 -8.36 -2.50
C ARG A 168 -15.97 -6.87 -2.74
N ILE A 169 -15.38 -6.51 -3.87
CA ILE A 169 -15.07 -5.14 -4.27
C ILE A 169 -15.90 -4.87 -5.52
N PRO A 170 -16.64 -3.76 -5.61
CA PRO A 170 -17.46 -3.47 -6.79
C PRO A 170 -16.57 -2.98 -7.94
N VAL A 171 -15.74 -3.88 -8.47
CA VAL A 171 -14.82 -3.64 -9.59
C VAL A 171 -15.59 -3.79 -10.90
N SER A 172 -15.25 -2.97 -11.90
CA SER A 172 -15.79 -3.18 -13.24
C SER A 172 -15.38 -4.55 -13.82
N ALA A 173 -16.31 -5.22 -14.52
CA ALA A 173 -16.04 -6.52 -15.16
C ALA A 173 -14.87 -6.47 -16.17
N PHE A 174 -14.65 -5.30 -16.79
CA PHE A 174 -13.52 -5.07 -17.68
C PHE A 174 -12.17 -5.14 -16.95
N GLU A 175 -12.05 -4.45 -15.81
CA GLU A 175 -10.81 -4.45 -15.03
C GLU A 175 -10.50 -5.85 -14.47
N ASP A 176 -11.51 -6.56 -13.96
CA ASP A 176 -11.33 -7.94 -13.49
C ASP A 176 -10.86 -8.86 -14.63
N GLY A 177 -11.53 -8.82 -15.78
CA GLY A 177 -11.14 -9.61 -16.96
C GLY A 177 -9.72 -9.29 -17.46
N LEU A 178 -9.31 -8.03 -17.44
CA LEU A 178 -7.95 -7.61 -17.79
C LEU A 178 -6.91 -8.24 -16.85
N TRP A 179 -7.14 -8.18 -15.54
CA TRP A 179 -6.19 -8.71 -14.57
C TRP A 179 -6.14 -10.23 -14.54
N ARG A 180 -7.26 -10.93 -14.75
CA ARG A 180 -7.27 -12.39 -14.93
C ARG A 180 -6.46 -12.82 -16.15
N ARG A 181 -6.62 -12.12 -17.29
CA ARG A 181 -5.80 -12.37 -18.50
C ARG A 181 -4.32 -12.12 -18.25
N ARG A 182 -3.98 -11.01 -17.57
CA ARG A 182 -2.61 -10.71 -17.17
C ARG A 182 -2.05 -11.85 -16.32
N ARG A 183 -2.70 -12.20 -15.21
CA ARG A 183 -2.29 -13.32 -14.34
C ARG A 183 -2.04 -14.60 -15.14
N HIS A 184 -2.95 -14.96 -16.05
CA HIS A 184 -2.78 -16.12 -16.91
C HIS A 184 -1.53 -16.01 -17.78
N ALA A 185 -1.29 -14.86 -18.43
CA ALA A 185 -0.07 -14.63 -19.20
C ALA A 185 1.20 -14.77 -18.35
N LEU A 186 1.21 -14.25 -17.11
CA LEU A 186 2.37 -14.37 -16.23
C LEU A 186 2.65 -15.81 -15.80
N ARG A 187 1.63 -16.66 -15.67
CA ARG A 187 1.82 -18.11 -15.42
C ARG A 187 2.69 -18.75 -16.50
N TRP A 188 2.45 -18.39 -17.76
CA TRP A 188 3.22 -18.88 -18.91
C TRP A 188 4.56 -18.17 -19.09
N LEU A 189 4.59 -16.86 -18.81
CA LEU A 189 5.81 -16.07 -18.90
C LEU A 189 6.78 -16.29 -17.73
N ARG A 190 6.37 -16.99 -16.66
CA ARG A 190 7.20 -17.17 -15.46
C ARG A 190 8.57 -17.78 -15.77
N ILE A 191 8.61 -18.85 -16.56
CA ILE A 191 9.85 -19.54 -16.94
C ILE A 191 10.74 -18.65 -17.82
N PRO A 192 10.27 -18.11 -18.97
CA PRO A 192 11.12 -17.25 -19.80
C PRO A 192 11.56 -15.96 -19.08
N LEU A 193 10.74 -15.42 -18.17
CA LEU A 193 11.12 -14.28 -17.35
C LEU A 193 12.16 -14.63 -16.27
N ALA A 194 12.08 -15.83 -15.67
CA ALA A 194 13.11 -16.31 -14.74
C ALA A 194 14.44 -16.56 -15.46
N LEU A 195 14.40 -17.15 -16.65
CA LEU A 195 15.56 -17.32 -17.52
C LEU A 195 16.16 -15.95 -17.87
N TRP A 196 15.34 -14.99 -18.28
CA TRP A 196 15.78 -13.61 -18.53
C TRP A 196 16.44 -12.96 -17.32
N ASP A 197 15.88 -13.14 -16.12
CA ASP A 197 16.42 -12.57 -14.89
C ASP A 197 17.72 -13.26 -14.43
N SER A 198 17.97 -14.51 -14.85
CA SER A 198 19.25 -15.20 -14.62
C SER A 198 20.37 -14.74 -15.56
N LEU A 199 20.06 -14.03 -16.65
CA LEU A 199 21.09 -13.55 -17.58
C LEU A 199 21.95 -12.45 -16.93
N PRO A 200 23.26 -12.42 -17.23
CA PRO A 200 24.13 -11.30 -16.87
C PRO A 200 23.55 -9.96 -17.36
N LEU A 201 23.73 -8.90 -16.55
CA LEU A 201 23.29 -7.53 -16.90
C LEU A 201 23.80 -7.07 -18.28
N THR A 202 25.02 -7.48 -18.66
CA THR A 202 25.62 -7.19 -19.97
C THR A 202 24.83 -7.80 -21.13
N LEU A 203 24.31 -9.02 -20.97
CA LEU A 203 23.47 -9.70 -21.95
C LEU A 203 22.08 -9.07 -22.04
N ARG A 204 21.47 -8.74 -20.90
CA ARG A 204 20.17 -8.04 -20.86
C ARG A 204 20.25 -6.67 -21.55
N ASN A 205 21.32 -5.91 -21.30
CA ASN A 205 21.53 -4.61 -21.92
C ASN A 205 21.76 -4.71 -23.44
N ARG A 206 22.49 -5.75 -23.91
CA ARG A 206 22.66 -6.00 -25.36
C ARG A 206 21.34 -6.32 -26.04
N VAL A 207 20.52 -7.20 -25.46
CA VAL A 207 19.21 -7.55 -26.04
C VAL A 207 18.24 -6.36 -25.98
N ALA A 208 18.25 -5.56 -24.92
CA ALA A 208 17.47 -4.33 -24.85
C ALA A 208 17.87 -3.32 -25.94
N LYS A 209 19.18 -3.17 -26.20
CA LYS A 209 19.71 -2.31 -27.27
C LYS A 209 19.31 -2.80 -28.66
N LEU A 210 19.32 -4.11 -28.90
CA LEU A 210 18.84 -4.71 -30.17
C LEU A 210 17.33 -4.51 -30.38
N ARG A 211 16.53 -4.55 -29.31
CA ARG A 211 15.09 -4.24 -29.38
C ARG A 211 14.81 -2.75 -29.61
N GLY A 212 15.67 -1.86 -29.11
CA GLY A 212 15.57 -0.42 -29.37
C GLY A 212 16.02 -0.02 -30.77
N ALA A 213 17.01 -0.72 -31.34
CA ALA A 213 17.51 -0.46 -32.69
C ALA A 213 16.52 -0.89 -33.80
N GLY A 214 15.61 -1.83 -33.52
CA GLY A 214 14.58 -2.26 -34.48
C GLY A 214 13.35 -1.37 -34.56
N ALA A 215 13.19 -0.38 -33.67
CA ALA A 215 12.06 0.57 -33.69
C ALA A 215 12.36 1.83 -34.53
N SER A 216 13.61 2.02 -34.98
CA SER A 216 14.04 3.15 -35.81
C SER A 216 14.12 2.85 -37.30
N ASP A 217 13.97 1.59 -37.74
CA ASP A 217 14.12 1.17 -39.14
C ASP A 217 12.78 0.80 -39.82
N ILE A 218 11.65 1.23 -39.26
CA ILE A 218 10.35 1.20 -39.95
C ILE A 218 9.76 2.61 -39.88
N ALA A 219 10.31 3.50 -40.71
CA ALA A 219 9.74 4.78 -41.08
C ALA A 219 9.73 4.88 -42.60
#